data_AF-A0A0H3LSU9-F1
#
_entry.id   AF-A0A0H3LSU9-F1
#
_cell.length_a   1.000
_cell.length_b   1.000
_cell.length_c   1.000
_cell.angle_alpha   90.00
_cell.angle_beta   90.00
_cell.angle_gamma   90.00
#
_symmetry.space_group_name_H-M   'P 1'
#
loop_
_entity.id
_entity.type
_entity.pdbx_description
1 polymer ?
#
loop_
_entity_poly.entity_id
_entity_poly.type
_entity_poly.pdbx_seq_one_letter_code
_entity_poly.pdbx_strand_id
1 'polypeptide(L)'
;MTAIVTAVCSSPGHTFSKPVREAITLVAGLGVAGDAHQGVMVRHRSRVRADPGQPNLRQVHLIHGELHDALQQAGFNVAEGTLGENITTRGIDLLDLPRDSLLYLGGQAIVRITGLRNPCAQLDRYQRGLMAAVLERDAAGGLVRKAGIMAVVEAGGDVRAGDPIEIVLPPPPHYRLGCV
;
A
#
# COMPACT_ATOMS: atom_id res chain seq x y z
N MET A 1 13.61 16.13 -3.11
CA MET A 1 13.90 15.02 -2.17
C MET A 1 13.84 13.74 -2.96
N THR A 2 14.72 12.79 -2.67
CA THR A 2 14.70 11.46 -3.32
C THR A 2 13.61 10.62 -2.66
N ALA A 3 12.84 9.87 -3.45
CA ALA A 3 11.83 8.96 -2.92
C ALA A 3 12.50 7.80 -2.17
N ILE A 4 12.02 7.47 -0.97
CA ILE A 4 12.60 6.45 -0.10
C ILE A 4 11.55 5.62 0.62
N VAL A 5 11.92 4.40 1.00
CA VAL A 5 11.20 3.59 1.98
C VAL A 5 11.58 4.05 3.38
N THR A 6 10.62 4.40 4.23
CA THR A 6 10.89 4.81 5.62
C THR A 6 10.66 3.70 6.63
N ALA A 7 9.79 2.75 6.31
CA ALA A 7 9.55 1.57 7.14
C ALA A 7 9.01 0.41 6.31
N VAL A 8 9.25 -0.79 6.83
CA VAL A 8 8.68 -2.03 6.30
C VAL A 8 8.00 -2.80 7.43
N CYS A 9 6.86 -3.40 7.13
CA CYS A 9 5.97 -4.01 8.11
C CYS A 9 5.39 -5.33 7.59
N SER A 10 5.27 -6.32 8.49
CA SER A 10 4.63 -7.60 8.16
C SER A 10 3.99 -8.24 9.38
N SER A 11 2.89 -8.97 9.16
CA SER A 11 2.22 -9.73 10.21
C SER A 11 1.72 -11.07 9.67
N PRO A 12 1.99 -12.20 10.35
CA PRO A 12 1.42 -13.49 9.97
C PRO A 12 -0.08 -13.59 10.26
N GLY A 13 -0.62 -12.70 11.11
CA GLY A 13 -2.05 -12.65 11.43
C GLY A 13 -2.82 -11.65 10.57
N HIS A 14 -4.12 -11.88 10.38
CA HIS A 14 -5.05 -10.90 9.79
C HIS A 14 -5.41 -9.78 10.79
N THR A 15 -4.39 -9.16 11.39
CA THR A 15 -4.51 -8.01 12.26
C THR A 15 -4.69 -6.73 11.43
N PHE A 16 -5.31 -5.71 12.03
CA PHE A 16 -5.48 -4.42 11.35
C PHE A 16 -4.14 -3.73 11.10
N SER A 17 -3.29 -3.67 12.14
CA SER A 17 -1.95 -3.09 12.08
C SER A 17 -0.89 -4.18 11.90
N LYS A 18 0.25 -3.79 11.35
CA LYS A 18 1.44 -4.62 11.17
C LYS A 18 2.61 -4.01 11.94
N PRO A 19 3.33 -4.80 12.75
CA PRO A 19 4.53 -4.30 13.42
C PRO A 19 5.64 -3.99 12.39
N VAL A 20 6.44 -2.97 12.70
CA VAL A 20 7.65 -2.62 11.95
C VAL A 20 8.66 -3.76 12.03
N ARG A 21 9.40 -3.96 10.94
CA ARG A 21 10.49 -4.92 10.77
C ARG A 21 11.75 -4.20 10.32
N GLU A 22 12.90 -4.81 10.58
CA GLU A 22 14.17 -4.35 10.01
C GLU A 22 14.18 -4.53 8.49
N ALA A 23 13.63 -5.64 8.00
CA ALA A 23 13.50 -5.99 6.60
C ALA A 23 12.23 -6.80 6.34
N ILE A 24 11.75 -6.77 5.09
CA ILE A 24 10.77 -7.72 4.57
C ILE A 24 11.28 -8.32 3.25
N THR A 25 10.92 -9.55 2.95
CA THR A 25 11.24 -10.19 1.66
C THR A 25 9.98 -10.21 0.79
N LEU A 26 10.05 -9.59 -0.39
CA LEU A 26 9.02 -9.70 -1.42
C LEU A 26 9.25 -10.96 -2.25
N VAL A 27 8.17 -11.67 -2.53
CA VAL A 27 8.16 -12.89 -3.33
C VAL A 27 7.27 -12.67 -4.55
N ALA A 28 7.86 -12.83 -5.73
CA ALA A 28 7.19 -12.61 -7.02
C ALA A 28 5.86 -13.37 -7.10
N GLY A 29 4.79 -12.68 -7.49
CA GLY A 29 3.44 -13.22 -7.60
C GLY A 29 2.78 -13.63 -6.27
N LEU A 30 3.45 -13.48 -5.13
CA LEU A 30 2.96 -13.92 -3.82
C LEU A 30 2.80 -12.78 -2.81
N GLY A 31 3.59 -11.71 -2.88
CA GLY A 31 3.57 -10.63 -1.89
C GLY A 31 4.68 -10.76 -0.86
N VAL A 32 4.39 -10.34 0.38
CA VAL A 32 5.40 -10.31 1.46
C VAL A 32 5.52 -11.68 2.13
N ALA A 33 6.72 -12.23 2.22
CA ALA A 33 6.98 -13.51 2.89
C ALA A 33 6.53 -13.48 4.35
N GLY A 34 5.71 -14.45 4.76
CA GLY A 34 5.20 -14.58 6.13
C GLY A 34 4.08 -13.61 6.47
N ASP A 35 3.56 -12.83 5.52
CA ASP A 35 2.40 -11.96 5.73
C ASP A 35 1.09 -12.71 5.51
N ALA A 36 0.06 -12.38 6.29
CA ALA A 36 -1.27 -12.98 6.18
C ALA A 36 -1.91 -12.85 4.78
N HIS A 37 -1.50 -11.84 4.01
CA HIS A 37 -2.00 -11.58 2.66
C HIS A 37 -1.16 -12.23 1.56
N GLN A 38 -0.08 -12.95 1.91
CA GLN A 38 0.76 -13.66 0.94
C GLN A 38 -0.04 -14.73 0.19
N GLY A 39 0.01 -14.77 -1.14
CA GLY A 39 -0.58 -15.85 -1.94
C GLY A 39 -1.05 -15.41 -3.33
N VAL A 40 -1.18 -16.39 -4.23
CA VAL A 40 -1.56 -16.20 -5.65
C VAL A 40 -3.02 -15.74 -5.79
N MET A 41 -3.91 -16.27 -4.95
CA MET A 41 -5.35 -15.97 -4.98
C MET A 41 -5.73 -15.00 -3.86
N VAL A 42 -6.81 -14.25 -4.05
CA VAL A 42 -7.33 -13.30 -3.05
C VAL A 42 -7.57 -14.03 -1.72
N ARG A 43 -6.96 -13.54 -0.64
CA ARG A 43 -7.16 -14.08 0.73
C ARG A 43 -8.14 -13.28 1.58
N HIS A 44 -8.60 -12.13 1.10
CA HIS A 44 -9.52 -11.29 1.87
C HIS A 44 -10.91 -11.92 1.94
N ARG A 45 -11.39 -12.20 3.16
CA ARG A 45 -12.63 -12.96 3.44
C ARG A 45 -13.85 -12.51 2.65
N SER A 46 -14.03 -11.20 2.44
CA SER A 46 -15.18 -10.67 1.68
C SER A 46 -15.13 -10.97 0.19
N ARG A 47 -13.93 -11.11 -0.40
CA ARG A 47 -13.73 -11.35 -1.84
C ARG A 47 -13.59 -12.82 -2.18
N VAL A 48 -13.02 -13.62 -1.28
CA VAL A 48 -13.09 -15.10 -1.33
C VAL A 48 -14.54 -15.56 -1.44
N ARG A 49 -15.46 -14.89 -0.72
CA ARG A 49 -16.91 -15.16 -0.82
C ARG A 49 -17.51 -14.79 -2.18
N ALA A 50 -16.91 -13.86 -2.92
CA ALA A 50 -17.40 -13.43 -4.23
C ALA A 50 -16.87 -14.31 -5.36
N ASP A 51 -15.55 -14.53 -5.43
CA ASP A 51 -14.91 -15.53 -6.29
C ASP A 51 -13.49 -15.81 -5.77
N PRO A 52 -13.22 -17.04 -5.28
CA PRO A 52 -11.92 -17.42 -4.73
C PRO A 52 -10.82 -17.61 -5.79
N GLY A 53 -11.16 -17.70 -7.09
CA GLY A 53 -10.19 -17.86 -8.19
C GLY A 53 -9.53 -16.56 -8.66
N GLN A 54 -9.94 -15.41 -8.12
CA GLN A 54 -9.41 -14.12 -8.53
C GLN A 54 -7.91 -13.97 -8.19
N PRO A 55 -7.11 -13.40 -9.11
CA PRO A 55 -5.71 -13.11 -8.84
C PRO A 55 -5.61 -12.10 -7.69
N ASN A 56 -4.64 -12.31 -6.80
CA ASN A 56 -4.37 -11.39 -5.70
C ASN A 56 -3.75 -10.09 -6.24
N LEU A 57 -4.57 -9.07 -6.47
CA LEU A 57 -4.11 -7.72 -6.84
C LEU A 57 -3.60 -6.91 -5.65
N ARG A 58 -3.58 -7.51 -4.46
CA ARG A 58 -3.42 -6.87 -3.16
C ARG A 58 -2.27 -7.50 -2.35
N GLN A 59 -1.18 -7.83 -3.04
CA GLN A 59 -0.03 -8.54 -2.48
C GLN A 59 0.82 -7.66 -1.57
N VAL A 60 0.97 -6.38 -1.90
CA VAL A 60 1.72 -5.39 -1.10
C VAL A 60 0.88 -4.12 -0.98
N HIS A 61 0.73 -3.61 0.25
CA HIS A 61 0.07 -2.34 0.55
C HIS A 61 1.13 -1.28 0.84
N LEU A 62 1.07 -0.14 0.14
CA LEU A 62 2.01 0.96 0.29
C LEU A 62 1.26 2.24 0.72
N ILE A 63 1.78 2.94 1.73
CA ILE A 63 1.25 4.24 2.19
C ILE A 63 2.37 5.27 2.20
N HIS A 64 2.05 6.50 1.78
CA HIS A 64 2.95 7.64 1.86
C HIS A 64 2.95 8.21 3.29
N GLY A 65 4.12 8.40 3.88
CA GLY A 65 4.31 8.86 5.26
C GLY A 65 3.78 10.27 5.49
N GLU A 66 3.64 11.07 4.44
CA GLU A 66 3.00 12.38 4.49
C GLU A 66 1.51 12.27 4.90
N LEU A 67 0.84 11.13 4.63
CA LEU A 67 -0.48 10.85 5.19
C LEU A 67 -0.42 10.70 6.70
N HIS A 68 0.58 9.98 7.22
CA HIS A 68 0.72 9.79 8.67
C HIS A 68 0.91 11.13 9.37
N ASP A 69 1.76 12.01 8.82
CA ASP A 69 1.97 13.35 9.38
C ASP A 69 0.66 14.14 9.42
N ALA A 70 -0.10 14.15 8.31
CA ALA A 70 -1.37 14.85 8.24
C ALA A 70 -2.41 14.29 9.22
N LEU A 71 -2.47 12.97 9.37
CA LEU A 71 -3.37 12.31 10.31
C LEU A 71 -2.96 12.56 11.76
N GLN A 72 -1.67 12.52 12.09
CA GLN A 72 -1.15 12.84 13.42
C GLN A 72 -1.47 14.30 13.79
N GLN A 73 -1.28 15.24 12.86
CA GLN A 73 -1.65 16.65 13.05
C GLN A 73 -3.15 16.83 13.29
N ALA A 74 -3.99 15.98 12.68
CA ALA A 74 -5.43 15.94 12.92
C ALA A 74 -5.84 15.18 14.19
N GLY A 75 -4.88 14.74 15.02
CA GLY A 75 -5.13 14.07 16.31
C GLY A 75 -5.33 12.55 16.22
N PHE A 76 -5.00 11.92 15.09
CA PHE A 76 -5.03 10.47 14.95
C PHE A 76 -3.72 9.84 15.43
N ASN A 77 -3.83 8.79 16.25
CA ASN A 77 -2.69 8.02 16.73
C ASN A 77 -2.29 7.00 15.65
N VAL A 78 -1.61 7.45 14.60
CA VAL A 78 -1.12 6.58 13.53
C VAL A 78 0.38 6.69 13.38
N ALA A 79 1.03 5.59 13.05
CA ALA A 79 2.45 5.48 12.72
C ALA A 79 2.63 4.40 11.65
N GLU A 80 3.87 4.11 11.26
CA GLU A 80 4.19 3.09 10.28
C GLU A 80 3.64 1.72 10.67
N GLY A 81 3.02 1.04 9.69
CA GLY A 81 2.29 -0.20 9.83
C GLY A 81 0.91 -0.09 10.50
N THR A 82 0.54 1.07 11.05
CA THR A 82 -0.73 1.22 11.78
C THR A 82 -1.94 0.96 10.90
N LEU A 83 -1.89 1.46 9.65
CA LEU A 83 -2.97 1.34 8.68
C LEU A 83 -2.91 0.03 7.88
N GLY A 84 -2.02 -0.89 8.29
CA GLY A 84 -1.86 -2.22 7.72
C GLY A 84 -1.04 -2.24 6.43
N GLU A 85 -0.31 -1.16 6.13
CA GLU A 85 0.67 -1.13 5.05
C GLU A 85 1.86 -2.04 5.33
N ASN A 86 2.43 -2.54 4.25
CA ASN A 86 3.69 -3.28 4.27
C ASN A 86 4.89 -2.36 4.09
N ILE A 87 4.73 -1.25 3.38
CA ILE A 87 5.81 -0.32 3.08
C ILE A 87 5.28 1.10 3.28
N THR A 88 6.00 1.88 4.07
CA THR A 88 5.79 3.32 4.17
C THR A 88 6.83 4.02 3.29
N THR A 89 6.38 4.94 2.43
CA THR A 89 7.23 5.67 1.49
C THR A 89 7.26 7.16 1.84
N ARG A 90 8.30 7.91 1.43
CA ARG A 90 8.30 9.38 1.48
C ARG A 90 8.94 9.97 0.23
N GLY A 91 8.59 11.23 -0.06
CA GLY A 91 9.16 11.98 -1.19
C GLY A 91 8.63 11.55 -2.55
N ILE A 92 7.43 10.96 -2.58
CA ILE A 92 6.76 10.45 -3.79
C ILE A 92 5.26 10.72 -3.71
N ASP A 93 4.69 11.25 -4.78
CA ASP A 93 3.24 11.38 -4.91
C ASP A 93 2.62 10.06 -5.35
N LEU A 94 2.49 9.16 -4.38
CA LEU A 94 2.12 7.76 -4.61
C LEU A 94 0.72 7.60 -5.24
N LEU A 95 -0.20 8.53 -4.97
CA LEU A 95 -1.59 8.44 -5.43
C LEU A 95 -1.78 8.95 -6.85
N ASP A 96 -0.90 9.85 -7.30
CA ASP A 96 -0.94 10.43 -8.65
C ASP A 96 -0.18 9.59 -9.69
N LEU A 97 0.49 8.51 -9.26
CA LEU A 97 1.14 7.58 -10.17
C LEU A 97 0.12 6.86 -11.06
N PRO A 98 0.42 6.67 -12.36
CA PRO A 98 -0.38 5.84 -13.23
C PRO A 98 -0.51 4.40 -12.72
N ARG A 99 -1.65 3.78 -13.00
CA ARG A 99 -1.79 2.32 -12.92
C ARG A 99 -0.69 1.67 -13.76
N ASP A 100 -0.19 0.54 -13.29
CA ASP A 100 0.88 -0.24 -13.93
C ASP A 100 2.27 0.40 -13.89
N SER A 101 2.45 1.53 -13.17
CA SER A 101 3.79 2.02 -12.82
C SER A 101 4.55 0.98 -12.01
N LEU A 102 5.85 0.89 -12.27
CA LEU A 102 6.78 0.03 -11.53
C LEU A 102 7.54 0.86 -10.50
N LEU A 103 7.60 0.33 -9.28
CA LEU A 103 8.45 0.84 -8.21
C LEU A 103 9.58 -0.14 -7.95
N TYR A 104 10.80 0.31 -8.18
CA TYR A 104 12.02 -0.40 -7.84
C TYR A 104 12.42 0.00 -6.43
N LEU A 105 12.53 -0.99 -5.54
CA LEU A 105 12.76 -0.81 -4.12
C LEU A 105 14.11 -1.43 -3.78
N GLY A 106 15.06 -0.62 -3.31
CA GLY A 106 16.38 -1.12 -2.90
C GLY A 106 17.21 -1.74 -4.04
N GLY A 107 16.84 -1.51 -5.30
CA GLY A 107 17.55 -1.99 -6.49
C GLY A 107 17.32 -3.46 -6.85
N GLN A 108 16.53 -4.21 -6.08
CA GLN A 108 16.26 -5.63 -6.35
C GLN A 108 14.77 -5.93 -6.51
N ALA A 109 13.96 -5.46 -5.56
CA ALA A 109 12.55 -5.76 -5.54
C ALA A 109 11.78 -4.83 -6.47
N ILE A 110 10.83 -5.37 -7.24
CA ILE A 110 10.00 -4.59 -8.16
C ILE A 110 8.54 -4.88 -7.85
N VAL A 111 7.76 -3.83 -7.64
CA VAL A 111 6.31 -3.92 -7.49
C VAL A 111 5.60 -3.12 -8.57
N ARG A 112 4.51 -3.66 -9.11
CA ARG A 112 3.64 -2.95 -10.06
C ARG A 112 2.38 -2.49 -9.36
N ILE A 113 2.07 -1.20 -9.51
CA ILE A 113 0.88 -0.58 -8.92
C ILE A 113 -0.37 -1.10 -9.61
N THR A 114 -1.31 -1.65 -8.82
CA THR A 114 -2.59 -2.16 -9.34
C THR A 114 -3.74 -1.18 -9.13
N GLY A 115 -3.71 -0.37 -8.08
CA GLY A 115 -4.74 0.62 -7.81
C GLY A 115 -4.70 1.19 -6.40
N LEU A 116 -5.70 2.00 -6.06
CA LEU A 116 -5.90 2.56 -4.72
C LEU A 116 -6.39 1.47 -3.75
N ARG A 117 -5.90 1.52 -2.51
CA ARG A 117 -6.50 0.74 -1.42
C ARG A 117 -7.87 1.33 -1.09
N ASN A 118 -8.90 0.49 -1.05
CA ASN A 118 -10.23 0.92 -0.63
C ASN A 118 -10.32 1.03 0.92
N PRO A 119 -10.59 2.23 1.49
CA PRO A 119 -10.86 2.41 2.91
C PRO A 119 -12.04 1.56 3.39
N CYS A 120 -11.95 1.06 4.62
CA CYS A 120 -13.00 0.23 5.20
C CYS A 120 -13.27 0.61 6.66
N ALA A 121 -14.41 0.14 7.18
CA ALA A 121 -14.86 0.39 8.54
C ALA A 121 -13.89 -0.09 9.65
N GLN A 122 -12.82 -0.83 9.33
CA GLN A 122 -11.77 -1.14 10.31
C GLN A 122 -11.04 0.12 10.78
N LEU A 123 -10.95 1.17 9.95
CA LEU A 123 -10.32 2.44 10.32
C LEU A 123 -11.04 3.08 11.51
N ASP A 124 -12.37 3.20 11.45
CA ASP A 124 -13.15 3.78 12.55
C ASP A 124 -13.22 2.88 13.78
N ARG A 125 -13.03 1.57 13.62
CA ARG A 125 -12.86 0.65 14.77
C ARG A 125 -11.51 0.83 15.47
N TYR A 126 -10.47 1.23 14.73
CA TYR A 126 -9.18 1.57 15.30
C TYR A 126 -9.23 2.92 16.02
N GLN A 127 -9.69 3.96 15.32
CA GLN A 127 -9.94 5.27 15.92
C GLN A 127 -11.10 5.96 15.20
N ARG A 128 -12.12 6.37 15.95
CA ARG A 128 -13.33 7.00 15.40
C ARG A 128 -12.97 8.24 14.56
N GLY A 129 -13.49 8.31 13.34
CA GLY A 129 -13.29 9.44 12.42
C GLY A 129 -12.15 9.22 11.42
N LEU A 130 -11.32 8.19 11.63
CA LEU A 130 -10.17 7.90 10.78
C LEU A 130 -10.61 7.51 9.36
N MET A 131 -11.78 6.87 9.20
CA MET A 131 -12.31 6.57 7.86
C MET A 131 -12.60 7.86 7.07
N ALA A 132 -13.19 8.86 7.71
CA ALA A 132 -13.47 10.13 7.06
C ALA A 132 -12.18 10.91 6.77
N ALA A 133 -11.18 10.84 7.65
CA ALA A 133 -9.92 11.57 7.50
C ALA A 133 -9.07 11.12 6.30
N VAL A 134 -9.22 9.86 5.86
CA VAL A 134 -8.55 9.33 4.66
C VAL A 134 -9.37 9.50 3.38
N LEU A 135 -10.50 10.19 3.44
CA LEU A 135 -11.33 10.53 2.30
C LEU A 135 -11.29 12.04 2.07
N GLU A 136 -11.11 12.44 0.82
CA GLU A 136 -11.09 13.84 0.41
C GLU A 136 -11.87 14.01 -0.88
N ARG A 137 -12.24 15.26 -1.20
CA ARG A 137 -12.81 15.60 -2.51
C ARG A 137 -11.81 16.45 -3.28
N ASP A 138 -11.56 16.09 -4.52
CA ASP A 138 -10.77 16.94 -5.43
C ASP A 138 -11.56 18.19 -5.85
N ALA A 139 -10.92 19.08 -6.58
CA ALA A 139 -11.51 20.33 -7.06
C ALA A 139 -12.74 20.12 -7.99
N ALA A 140 -12.88 18.94 -8.60
CA ALA A 140 -14.04 18.55 -9.41
C ALA A 140 -15.13 17.85 -8.59
N GLY A 141 -14.95 17.73 -7.27
CA GLY A 141 -15.86 17.04 -6.35
C GLY A 141 -15.70 15.51 -6.33
N GLY A 142 -14.72 14.97 -7.06
CA GLY A 142 -14.40 13.55 -7.13
C GLY A 142 -13.83 13.02 -5.83
N LEU A 143 -14.20 11.79 -5.44
CA LEU A 143 -13.74 11.19 -4.18
C LEU A 143 -12.31 10.68 -4.31
N VAL A 144 -11.39 11.31 -3.58
CA VAL A 144 -9.99 10.91 -3.41
C VAL A 144 -9.87 10.04 -2.17
N ARG A 145 -9.22 8.88 -2.33
CA ARG A 145 -8.95 7.95 -1.24
C ARG A 145 -7.46 7.98 -0.94
N LYS A 146 -7.12 8.46 0.24
CA LYS A 146 -5.73 8.70 0.62
C LYS A 146 -5.05 7.50 1.28
N ALA A 147 -5.77 6.41 1.50
CA ALA A 147 -5.30 5.26 2.26
C ALA A 147 -4.26 4.37 1.54
N GLY A 148 -3.45 4.94 0.64
CA GLY A 148 -2.39 4.24 -0.06
C GLY A 148 -2.80 3.49 -1.32
N ILE A 149 -1.84 2.76 -1.87
CA ILE A 149 -1.98 1.95 -3.09
C ILE A 149 -1.75 0.48 -2.79
N MET A 150 -2.29 -0.37 -3.65
CA MET A 150 -2.02 -1.79 -3.71
C MET A 150 -1.10 -2.07 -4.89
N ALA A 151 -0.24 -3.06 -4.73
CA ALA A 151 0.67 -3.52 -5.75
C ALA A 151 0.79 -5.04 -5.76
N VAL A 152 1.31 -5.56 -6.87
CA VAL A 152 1.77 -6.95 -7.02
C VAL A 152 3.28 -6.98 -7.18
N VAL A 153 3.91 -8.06 -6.74
CA VAL A 153 5.36 -8.24 -6.82
C VAL A 153 5.70 -8.83 -8.19
N GLU A 154 6.41 -8.05 -9.01
CA GLU A 154 6.93 -8.48 -10.32
C GLU A 154 8.28 -9.19 -10.16
N ALA A 155 9.17 -8.65 -9.32
CA ALA A 155 10.44 -9.26 -8.95
C ALA A 155 10.63 -9.24 -7.44
N GLY A 156 11.05 -10.39 -6.89
CA GLY A 156 11.31 -10.53 -5.46
C GLY A 156 12.63 -9.91 -5.02
N GLY A 157 12.78 -9.72 -3.72
CA GLY A 157 13.96 -9.11 -3.11
C GLY A 157 13.68 -8.64 -1.70
N ASP A 158 14.74 -8.35 -0.95
CA ASP A 158 14.60 -7.73 0.37
C ASP A 158 14.36 -6.23 0.23
N VAL A 159 13.53 -5.69 1.12
CA VAL A 159 13.29 -4.25 1.25
C VAL A 159 13.47 -3.86 2.71
N ARG A 160 14.18 -2.74 2.94
CA ARG A 160 14.52 -2.18 4.25
C ARG A 160 14.18 -0.70 4.32
N ALA A 161 14.10 -0.17 5.53
CA ALA A 161 14.07 1.27 5.73
C ALA A 161 15.35 1.91 5.19
N GLY A 162 15.22 3.05 4.50
CA GLY A 162 16.32 3.76 3.83
C GLY A 162 16.51 3.39 2.36
N ASP A 163 15.87 2.32 1.89
CA ASP A 163 15.98 1.93 0.48
C ASP A 163 15.45 3.02 -0.46
N PRO A 164 16.18 3.34 -1.55
CA PRO A 164 15.69 4.28 -2.55
C PRO A 164 14.50 3.67 -3.31
N ILE A 165 13.64 4.56 -3.79
CA ILE A 165 12.53 4.22 -4.68
C ILE A 165 12.79 4.85 -6.04
N GLU A 166 12.94 4.03 -7.06
CA GLU A 166 12.94 4.46 -8.46
C GLU A 166 11.59 4.13 -9.11
N ILE A 167 11.10 5.05 -9.94
CA ILE A 167 9.76 4.99 -10.53
C ILE A 167 9.92 4.88 -12.04
N VAL A 168 9.31 3.84 -12.62
CA VAL A 168 9.20 3.70 -14.07
C VAL A 168 7.72 3.75 -14.45
N LEU A 169 7.37 4.76 -15.24
CA LEU A 169 6.01 4.94 -15.74
C LEU A 169 5.72 3.96 -16.89
N PRO A 170 4.46 3.48 -17.01
CA PRO A 170 4.07 2.67 -18.17
C PRO A 170 4.10 3.53 -19.45
N PRO A 171 4.17 2.90 -20.64
CA PRO A 171 3.96 3.63 -21.89
C PRO A 171 2.59 4.33 -21.92
N PRO A 172 2.47 5.49 -22.59
CA PRO A 172 1.19 6.16 -22.75
C PRO A 172 0.18 5.32 -23.56
N PRO A 173 -1.15 5.50 -23.33
CA PRO A 173 -1.75 6.49 -22.43
C PRO A 173 -1.69 6.06 -20.95
N HIS A 174 -1.50 7.04 -20.06
CA HIS A 174 -1.53 6.81 -18.61
C HIS A 174 -2.97 6.71 -18.11
N TYR A 175 -3.24 5.72 -17.26
CA TYR A 175 -4.53 5.53 -16.59
C TYR A 175 -4.43 5.86 -15.11
N ARG A 176 -5.39 6.64 -14.59
CA ARG A 176 -5.48 6.94 -13.15
C ARG A 176 -5.80 5.69 -12.33
N LEU A 177 -5.41 5.69 -11.05
CA LEU A 177 -5.69 4.61 -10.13
C LEU A 177 -7.18 4.55 -9.76
N GLY A 178 -7.80 3.40 -10.02
CA GLY A 178 -9.10 3.02 -9.46
C GLY A 178 -8.94 2.22 -8.17
N CYS A 179 -10.02 2.00 -7.42
CA CYS A 179 -9.99 1.11 -6.26
C CYS A 179 -9.81 -0.35 -6.69
N VAL A 180 -8.92 -1.05 -6.00
CA VAL A 180 -8.72 -2.49 -6.15
C VAL A 180 -8.89 -3.25 -4.87
#